data_AF-A0A7W7PYG1-F1
#
_entry.id   AF-A0A7W7PYG1-F1
#
_cell.length_a   1.000
_cell.length_b   1.000
_cell.length_c   1.000
_cell.angle_alpha   90.00
_cell.angle_beta   90.00
_cell.angle_gamma   90.00
#
_symmetry.space_group_name_H-M   'P 1'
#
loop_
_entity.id
_entity.type
_entity.pdbx_description
1 polymer ?
#
loop_
_entity_poly.entity_id
_entity_poly.type
_entity_poly.pdbx_seq_one_letter_code
_entity_poly.pdbx_strand_id
1 'polypeptide(L)' 'MRPADFDHTVRLGRIRSPQPIEVRFGTSRAGTVTVALYTTTSVDAVIPAHPEVDWEQLLAVEKGRRSPLVVLAKQAAPA' A
#
# COMPACT_ATOMS: atom_id res chain seq x y z
N MET A 1 -7.29 -7.49 2.46
CA MET A 1 -6.19 -6.71 3.08
C MET A 1 -6.78 -5.49 3.79
N ARG A 2 -6.25 -5.08 4.95
CA ARG A 2 -6.72 -3.86 5.65
C ARG A 2 -6.02 -2.61 5.08
N PRO A 3 -6.62 -1.41 5.16
CA PRO A 3 -6.03 -0.18 4.61
C PRO A 3 -4.61 0.12 5.11
N ALA A 4 -4.34 -0.08 6.41
CA ALA A 4 -3.01 0.15 6.97
C ALA A 4 -1.94 -0.80 6.39
N ASP A 5 -2.31 -2.06 6.13
CA ASP A 5 -1.39 -3.04 5.55
C ASP A 5 -1.09 -2.70 4.08
N PHE A 6 -2.09 -2.18 3.36
CA PHE A 6 -1.95 -1.65 2.01
C PHE A 6 -1.00 -0.44 1.97
N ASP A 7 -1.18 0.54 2.86
CA ASP A 7 -0.32 1.72 2.92
C ASP A 7 1.14 1.34 3.22
N HIS A 8 1.36 0.36 4.10
CA HIS A 8 2.70 -0.15 4.38
C HIS A 8 3.31 -0.87 3.18
N THR A 9 2.55 -1.67 2.43
CA THR A 9 3.05 -2.35 1.22
C THR A 9 3.36 -1.38 0.08
N VAL A 10 2.58 -0.31 -0.08
CA VAL A 10 2.90 0.79 -1.00
C VAL A 10 4.18 1.52 -0.58
N ARG A 11 4.32 1.88 0.71
CA ARG A 11 5.53 2.56 1.23
C ARG A 11 6.80 1.72 1.10
N LEU A 12 6.66 0.40 1.23
CA LEU A 12 7.74 -0.56 1.01
C LEU A 12 8.07 -0.77 -0.47
N GLY A 13 7.34 -0.15 -1.40
CA GLY A 13 7.52 -0.31 -2.84
C GLY A 13 7.09 -1.68 -3.39
N ARG A 14 6.40 -2.48 -2.57
CA ARG A 14 5.94 -3.84 -2.90
C ARG A 14 4.71 -3.84 -3.79
N ILE A 15 3.82 -2.87 -3.58
CA ILE A 15 2.76 -2.54 -4.53
C ILE A 15 3.21 -1.31 -5.32
N ARG A 16 3.30 -1.44 -6.64
CA ARG A 16 3.49 -0.30 -7.54
C ARG A 16 2.20 -0.03 -8.28
N SER A 17 1.82 1.25 -8.34
CA SER A 17 0.74 1.68 -9.22
C SER A 17 1.22 1.57 -10.67
N PRO A 18 0.54 0.78 -11.50
CA PRO A 18 0.88 0.70 -12.91
C PRO A 18 0.44 1.95 -13.69
N GLN A 19 -0.46 2.78 -13.12
CA GLN A 19 -1.08 3.87 -13.84
C GLN A 19 -1.40 5.05 -12.91
N PRO A 20 -0.70 6.19 -13.04
CA PRO A 20 -1.16 7.45 -12.49
C PRO A 20 -2.29 8.03 -13.35
N ILE A 21 -3.28 8.66 -12.71
CA ILE A 21 -4.30 9.46 -13.41
C ILE A 21 -4.34 10.88 -12.88
N GLU A 22 -4.73 11.79 -13.75
CA GLU A 22 -4.99 13.18 -13.41
C GLU A 22 -6.44 13.36 -12.95
N VAL A 23 -6.62 13.86 -11.74
CA VAL A 23 -7.93 14.13 -11.14
C VAL A 23 -8.04 15.62 -10.85
N ARG A 24 -9.13 16.23 -11.32
CA ARG A 24 -9.48 17.62 -11.00
C ARG A 24 -10.48 17.65 -9.84
N PHE A 25 -10.06 18.20 -8.70
CA PHE A 25 -10.94 18.40 -7.55
C PHE A 25 -11.72 19.71 -7.67
N GLY A 26 -12.98 19.60 -8.10
CA GLY A 26 -13.94 20.70 -8.16
C GLY A 26 -13.57 21.86 -9.10
N THR A 27 -14.21 23.02 -8.88
CA THR A 27 -13.94 24.28 -9.60
C THR A 27 -12.77 25.08 -9.00
N SER A 28 -12.06 24.51 -8.02
CA SER A 28 -11.05 25.25 -7.27
C SER A 28 -9.80 25.56 -8.11
N ARG A 29 -9.13 26.66 -7.74
CA ARG A 29 -7.85 27.13 -8.32
C ARG A 29 -6.67 26.18 -8.05
N ALA A 30 -6.87 25.12 -7.27
CA ALA A 30 -5.80 24.23 -6.77
C ALA A 30 -5.21 23.27 -7.83
N GLY A 31 -5.76 23.27 -9.05
CA GLY A 31 -5.19 22.52 -10.17
C GLY A 31 -5.45 21.01 -10.13
N THR A 32 -5.00 20.36 -11.18
CA THR A 32 -5.08 18.90 -11.36
C THR A 32 -4.09 18.20 -10.45
N VAL A 33 -4.51 17.13 -9.77
CA VAL A 33 -3.65 16.29 -8.93
C VAL A 33 -3.46 14.93 -9.58
N THR A 34 -2.23 14.44 -9.59
CA THR A 34 -1.94 13.08 -10.02
C THR A 34 -2.19 12.11 -8.86
N VAL A 35 -3.06 11.12 -9.09
CA VAL A 35 -3.38 10.06 -8.13
C VAL A 35 -2.96 8.72 -8.72
N ALA A 36 -2.27 7.91 -7.93
CA ALA A 36 -1.88 6.56 -8.29
C ALA A 36 -3.10 5.62 -8.26
N LEU A 37 -3.42 4.95 -9.38
CA LEU A 37 -4.42 3.89 -9.40
C LEU A 37 -3.79 2.55 -9.07
N TYR A 38 -4.47 1.79 -8.22
CA TYR A 38 -4.08 0.44 -7.87
C TYR A 38 -5.18 -0.51 -8.35
N THR A 39 -4.80 -1.47 -9.20
CA THR A 39 -5.73 -2.49 -9.68
C THR A 39 -5.79 -3.64 -8.68
N THR A 40 -6.91 -4.36 -8.64
CA THR A 40 -7.04 -5.61 -7.86
C THR A 40 -5.94 -6.59 -8.21
N THR A 41 -5.61 -6.75 -9.49
CA THR A 41 -4.50 -7.61 -9.95
C THR A 41 -3.15 -7.20 -9.36
N SER A 42 -2.85 -5.89 -9.29
CA SER A 42 -1.61 -5.39 -8.67
C SER A 42 -1.56 -5.67 -7.17
N VAL A 43 -2.71 -5.68 -6.49
CA VAL A 43 -2.79 -5.99 -5.05
C VAL A 43 -2.68 -7.50 -4.82
N ASP A 44 -3.35 -8.31 -5.63
CA ASP A 44 -3.35 -9.78 -5.51
C ASP A 44 -1.97 -10.38 -5.81
N ALA A 45 -1.20 -9.74 -6.72
CA ALA A 45 0.15 -10.16 -7.06
C ALA A 45 1.17 -10.03 -5.90
N VAL A 46 0.87 -9.24 -4.88
CA VAL A 46 1.79 -8.97 -3.76
C VAL A 46 2.04 -10.20 -2.91
N ILE A 47 0.99 -10.96 -2.61
CA ILE A 47 1.04 -12.12 -1.73
C ILE A 47 2.05 -13.15 -2.27
N PRO A 48 1.93 -13.64 -3.52
CA PRO A 48 2.90 -14.58 -4.07
C PRO A 48 4.28 -13.94 -4.36
N ALA A 49 4.36 -12.64 -4.62
CA ALA A 49 5.64 -11.97 -4.90
C ALA A 49 6.51 -11.74 -3.65
N HIS A 50 5.93 -11.82 -2.46
CA HIS A 50 6.60 -11.55 -1.19
C HIS A 50 6.36 -12.67 -0.18
N PRO A 51 6.90 -13.89 -0.43
CA PRO A 51 6.76 -15.02 0.48
C PRO A 51 7.48 -14.82 1.81
N GLU A 52 8.38 -13.83 1.91
CA GLU A 52 9.04 -13.44 3.16
C GLU A 52 8.10 -12.76 4.17
N VAL A 53 6.88 -12.41 3.74
CA VAL A 53 5.85 -11.81 4.60
C VAL A 53 4.84 -12.88 5.00
N ASP A 54 4.61 -13.01 6.30
CA ASP A 54 3.51 -13.83 6.82
C ASP A 54 2.17 -13.10 6.59
N TRP A 55 1.58 -13.34 5.42
CA TRP A 55 0.30 -12.76 5.01
C TRP A 55 -0.88 -13.25 5.85
N GLU A 56 -0.82 -14.49 6.33
CA GLU A 56 -1.87 -15.06 7.18
C GLU A 56 -1.87 -14.37 8.55
N GLN A 57 -0.68 -14.14 9.14
CA GLN A 57 -0.54 -13.36 10.36
C GLN A 57 -1.08 -11.93 10.19
N LEU A 58 -0.85 -11.29 9.04
CA LEU A 58 -1.38 -9.96 8.74
C LEU A 58 -2.91 -9.92 8.73
N LEU A 59 -3.55 -10.94 8.15
CA LEU A 59 -5.00 -11.07 8.10
C LEU A 59 -5.60 -11.40 9.48
N ALA A 60 -4.87 -12.13 10.32
CA ALA A 60 -5.29 -12.51 11.66
C ALA A 60 -5.16 -11.39 12.71
N VAL A 61 -4.49 -10.27 12.40
CA VAL A 61 -4.28 -9.19 13.38
C VAL A 61 -5.61 -8.52 13.75
N GLU A 62 -5.91 -8.54 15.05
CA GLU A 62 -7.09 -7.90 15.63
C GLU A 62 -7.16 -6.40 15.35
N LYS A 63 -8.38 -5.89 15.26
CA LYS A 63 -8.65 -4.46 15.10
C LYS A 63 -8.03 -3.67 16.27
N GLY A 64 -7.35 -2.56 15.96
CA GLY A 64 -6.69 -1.70 16.95
C GLY A 64 -5.25 -2.10 17.29
N ARG A 65 -4.76 -3.24 16.78
CA ARG A 65 -3.36 -3.63 16.88
C ARG A 65 -2.55 -3.09 15.70
N ARG A 66 -1.29 -2.73 15.96
CA ARG A 66 -0.37 -2.24 14.92
C ARG A 66 -0.10 -3.33 13.88
N SER A 67 0.02 -2.91 12.62
CA SER A 67 0.40 -3.81 11.53
C SER A 67 1.81 -4.39 11.77
N PRO A 68 1.98 -5.72 11.67
CA PRO A 68 3.30 -6.38 11.66
C PRO A 68 4.26 -5.81 10.60
N LEU A 69 3.73 -5.26 9.49
CA LEU A 69 4.53 -4.62 8.44
C LEU A 69 5.28 -3.37 8.91
N VAL A 70 4.93 -2.80 10.07
CA VAL A 70 5.65 -1.66 10.67
C VAL A 70 7.11 -2.03 10.96
N VAL A 71 7.39 -3.27 11.36
CA VAL A 71 8.77 -3.72 11.66
C VAL A 71 9.58 -3.78 10.36
N LEU A 72 9.01 -4.38 9.31
CA LEU A 72 9.63 -4.45 7.99
C LEU A 72 9.82 -3.05 7.38
N ALA A 73 8.86 -2.15 7.53
CA ALA A 73 8.97 -0.76 7.09
C ALA A 73 10.11 0.00 7.77
N LYS A 74 10.35 -0.25 9.06
CA LYS A 74 11.50 0.32 9.78
C LYS A 74 12.84 -0.23 9.30
N GLN A 75 12.88 -1.50 8.89
CA GLN A 75 14.11 -2.13 8.40
C GLN A 75 14.45 -1.73 6.96
N ALA A 76 13.44 -1.41 6.15
CA ALA A 76 13.61 -1.02 4.74
C ALA A 76 13.81 0.49 4.53
N ALA A 77 13.54 1.32 5.52
CA ALA A 77 13.78 2.77 5.42
C ALA A 77 15.30 3.05 5.48
N PRO A 78 15.86 3.87 4.56
CA PRO A 78 17.23 4.32 4.69
C PRO A 78 17.39 5.17 5.97
N ALA A 79 18.55 5.02 6.62
CA ALA A 79 18.94 5.71 7.86
C ALA A 79 19.02 7.23 7.70
#